data_AF-A0A3B0QTA7-F1
#
_entry.id   AF-A0A3B0QTA7-F1
#
_cell.length_a   1.000
_cell.length_b   1.000
_cell.length_c   1.000
_cell.angle_alpha   90.00
_cell.angle_beta   90.00
_cell.angle_gamma   90.00
#
_symmetry.space_group_name_H-M   'P 1'
#
loop_
_entity.id
_entity.type
_entity.pdbx_description
1 polymer ?
#
loop_
_entity_poly.entity_id
_entity_poly.type
_entity_poly.pdbx_seq_one_letter_code
_entity_poly.pdbx_strand_id
1 'polypeptide(L)'
;ELNQPGTYQDVTDTTVVAQFKAKEETLPEFLQNEGVIYFLAWTTTPWTLPSNTALTVGNKIDYVLVETYNQYTFEPIKVILAKKLVSYQFSGKFNQVEDKSELSTYNSGDKTIPFYVVKEFKGKDLVGIKYEQLLPYALPNDNPENAFRVIAGDFVTTEDGTGIVHTAPTFGADDAMVAKQAKPEVPPLLVKDENENLVPLVDLQGRFRPEMKEFAGKYVKNEYYNDGKAPERSVDVELAIKLKEENKAFKVEKYKHSYPNCWRTDKPILYYPLDSWFIKVTDIKDRMFELNETINWKPKSTGEKRFGNWLANANDWNLSRSRYWGIPLPIWRTEDGKEGICIGSVEELKTEMQKAVEAGVLEKDIFADFEVGDNSEANYATIDLHKNIVDQIILVSPSGQPMKRESDLIDVWFDSGSMPYAQWHYPFENKELIDENKSFPADFIAEGVDQTRGWFYTLHAIGTMVFDSVAYKNVVSNGLVLDKNGQKMSKRLGNAADPFEILNKYG
;
A
#
# COMPACT_ATOMS: atom_id res chain seq x y z
N GLU A 1 8.30 5.76 0.53
CA GLU A 1 9.04 5.03 -0.52
C GLU A 1 8.35 5.04 -1.89
N LEU A 2 7.04 4.78 -2.00
CA LEU A 2 6.31 4.75 -3.30
C LEU A 2 6.40 6.02 -4.17
N ASN A 3 6.77 7.15 -3.58
CA ASN A 3 6.89 8.42 -4.29
C ASN A 3 8.30 8.68 -4.85
N GLN A 4 9.22 7.71 -4.73
CA GLN A 4 10.57 7.81 -5.30
C GLN A 4 10.53 7.70 -6.84
N PRO A 5 11.35 8.45 -7.59
CA PRO A 5 11.32 8.41 -9.06
C PRO A 5 11.66 7.04 -9.63
N GLY A 6 10.81 6.56 -10.54
CA GLY A 6 10.91 5.22 -11.15
C GLY A 6 10.16 4.12 -10.40
N THR A 7 9.56 4.43 -9.25
CA THR A 7 8.67 3.49 -8.54
C THR A 7 7.40 3.23 -9.35
N TYR A 8 6.74 4.28 -9.82
CA TYR A 8 5.59 4.13 -10.71
C TYR A 8 6.07 3.89 -12.13
N GLN A 9 5.68 2.75 -12.70
CA GLN A 9 6.07 2.32 -14.03
C GLN A 9 4.83 1.98 -14.85
N ASP A 10 4.88 2.29 -16.13
CA ASP A 10 3.85 1.87 -17.07
C ASP A 10 3.93 0.35 -17.25
N VAL A 11 2.88 -0.36 -16.84
CA VAL A 11 2.73 -1.81 -17.03
C VAL A 11 1.50 -2.11 -17.87
N THR A 12 1.47 -3.30 -18.47
CA THR A 12 0.31 -3.78 -19.23
C THR A 12 -0.29 -5.00 -18.54
N ASP A 13 -1.35 -4.78 -17.77
CA ASP A 13 -2.04 -5.82 -17.03
C ASP A 13 -3.27 -6.36 -17.78
N THR A 14 -3.68 -7.58 -17.44
CA THR A 14 -4.98 -8.11 -17.85
C THR A 14 -6.04 -7.54 -16.92
N THR A 15 -7.02 -6.84 -17.47
CA THR A 15 -8.15 -6.30 -16.70
C THR A 15 -9.39 -7.14 -16.90
N VAL A 16 -10.28 -7.11 -15.91
CA VAL A 16 -11.56 -7.82 -15.97
C VAL A 16 -12.67 -6.88 -15.52
N VAL A 17 -13.74 -6.82 -16.31
CA VAL A 17 -15.05 -6.35 -15.89
C VAL A 17 -15.84 -7.57 -15.46
N ALA A 18 -15.93 -7.79 -14.16
CA ALA A 18 -16.59 -8.96 -13.57
C ALA A 18 -18.09 -8.70 -13.36
N GLN A 19 -18.89 -9.77 -13.51
CA GLN A 19 -20.33 -9.80 -13.37
C GLN A 19 -20.71 -10.42 -12.02
N PHE A 20 -21.13 -9.58 -11.08
CA PHE A 20 -21.58 -10.01 -9.75
C PHE A 20 -23.08 -10.16 -9.74
N LYS A 21 -23.58 -11.40 -9.69
CA LYS A 21 -25.02 -11.69 -9.74
C LYS A 21 -25.72 -11.19 -8.49
N ALA A 22 -26.69 -10.28 -8.64
CA ALA A 22 -27.50 -9.78 -7.54
C ALA A 22 -28.42 -10.87 -6.98
N LYS A 23 -28.66 -10.83 -5.67
CA LYS A 23 -29.64 -11.69 -5.00
C LYS A 23 -31.03 -11.07 -5.13
N GLU A 24 -31.91 -11.75 -5.85
CA GLU A 24 -33.24 -11.25 -6.23
C GLU A 24 -34.08 -10.85 -5.01
N GLU A 25 -33.96 -11.56 -3.90
CA GLU A 25 -34.67 -11.29 -2.65
C GLU A 25 -34.23 -9.99 -1.94
N THR A 26 -33.12 -9.39 -2.38
CA THR A 26 -32.57 -8.15 -1.81
C THR A 26 -32.68 -6.96 -2.74
N LEU A 27 -33.26 -7.14 -3.93
CA LEU A 27 -33.46 -6.06 -4.88
C LEU A 27 -34.56 -5.11 -4.36
N PRO A 28 -34.43 -3.81 -4.58
CA PRO A 28 -35.50 -2.86 -4.32
C PRO A 28 -36.65 -3.07 -5.31
N GLU A 29 -37.85 -2.59 -4.96
CA GLU A 29 -39.08 -2.77 -5.76
C GLU A 29 -38.91 -2.39 -7.23
N PHE A 30 -38.16 -1.33 -7.53
CA PHE A 30 -37.92 -0.87 -8.90
C PHE A 30 -37.00 -1.78 -9.73
N LEU A 31 -36.28 -2.72 -9.11
CA LEU A 31 -35.47 -3.76 -9.77
C LEU A 31 -36.07 -5.17 -9.62
N GLN A 32 -37.14 -5.32 -8.82
CA GLN A 32 -37.80 -6.60 -8.66
C GLN A 32 -38.46 -7.05 -9.97
N ASN A 33 -38.53 -8.36 -10.20
CA ASN A 33 -39.15 -8.98 -11.38
C ASN A 33 -38.48 -8.63 -12.72
N GLU A 34 -37.28 -8.04 -12.70
CA GLU A 34 -36.45 -7.87 -13.89
C GLU A 34 -35.68 -9.16 -14.26
N GLY A 35 -35.84 -10.26 -13.52
CA GLY A 35 -35.06 -11.47 -13.73
C GLY A 35 -33.63 -11.33 -13.19
N VAL A 36 -32.68 -12.06 -13.77
CA VAL A 36 -31.30 -12.09 -13.28
C VAL A 36 -30.56 -10.79 -13.62
N ILE A 37 -30.07 -10.10 -12.59
CA ILE A 37 -29.31 -8.85 -12.71
C ILE A 37 -27.88 -9.07 -12.23
N TYR A 38 -26.92 -8.43 -12.88
CA TYR A 38 -25.51 -8.42 -12.50
C TYR A 38 -25.00 -7.00 -12.28
N PHE A 39 -24.15 -6.80 -11.30
CA PHE A 39 -23.34 -5.59 -11.20
C PHE A 39 -22.04 -5.77 -11.99
N LEU A 40 -21.67 -4.78 -12.80
CA LEU A 40 -20.37 -4.79 -13.46
C LEU A 40 -19.37 -4.02 -12.63
N ALA A 41 -18.34 -4.70 -12.12
CA ALA A 41 -17.22 -4.06 -11.46
C ALA A 41 -15.92 -4.32 -12.23
N TRP A 42 -15.12 -3.27 -12.42
CA TRP A 42 -13.86 -3.34 -13.14
C TRP A 42 -12.67 -3.42 -12.19
N THR A 43 -11.66 -4.21 -12.55
CA THR A 43 -10.38 -4.26 -11.84
C THR A 43 -9.20 -4.45 -12.78
N THR A 44 -8.07 -3.84 -12.43
CA THR A 44 -6.74 -4.06 -13.04
C THR A 44 -5.94 -5.14 -12.32
N THR A 45 -6.46 -5.68 -11.21
CA THR A 45 -5.80 -6.70 -10.38
C THR A 45 -6.71 -7.92 -10.18
N PRO A 46 -6.98 -8.74 -11.22
CA PRO A 46 -7.88 -9.90 -11.10
C PRO A 46 -7.56 -10.84 -9.93
N TRP A 47 -6.28 -10.99 -9.54
CA TRP A 47 -5.86 -11.77 -8.37
C TRP A 47 -6.49 -11.33 -7.03
N THR A 48 -7.03 -10.11 -6.93
CA THR A 48 -7.75 -9.61 -5.74
C THR A 48 -9.22 -10.02 -5.69
N LEU A 49 -9.82 -10.43 -6.82
CA LEU A 49 -11.22 -10.82 -6.92
C LEU A 49 -11.64 -11.94 -5.95
N PRO A 50 -10.82 -12.97 -5.67
CA PRO A 50 -11.14 -13.96 -4.64
C PRO A 50 -11.36 -13.35 -3.25
N SER A 51 -10.72 -12.22 -2.95
CA SER A 51 -10.80 -11.48 -1.69
C SER A 51 -11.84 -10.36 -1.68
N ASN A 52 -12.74 -10.35 -2.66
CA ASN A 52 -13.87 -9.44 -2.69
C ASN A 52 -14.83 -9.68 -1.51
N THR A 53 -15.23 -8.62 -0.80
CA THR A 53 -16.29 -8.70 0.23
C THR A 53 -17.37 -7.62 0.10
N ALA A 54 -17.20 -6.63 -0.79
CA ALA A 54 -18.26 -5.67 -1.13
C ALA A 54 -18.14 -5.13 -2.56
N LEU A 55 -19.18 -4.43 -3.01
CA LEU A 55 -19.12 -3.55 -4.19
C LEU A 55 -19.37 -2.12 -3.74
N THR A 56 -18.55 -1.18 -4.17
CA THR A 56 -18.69 0.23 -3.76
C THR A 56 -19.25 1.08 -4.90
N VAL A 57 -20.27 1.89 -4.60
CA VAL A 57 -20.92 2.83 -5.51
C VAL A 57 -20.88 4.25 -4.95
N GLY A 58 -20.90 5.26 -5.82
CA GLY A 58 -21.02 6.65 -5.40
C GLY A 58 -22.48 7.05 -5.24
N ASN A 59 -22.87 7.56 -4.06
CA ASN A 59 -24.26 7.89 -3.74
C ASN A 59 -24.96 8.82 -4.76
N LYS A 60 -24.21 9.75 -5.33
CA LYS A 60 -24.71 10.81 -6.24
C LYS A 60 -24.58 10.45 -7.72
N ILE A 61 -23.85 9.37 -8.06
CA ILE A 61 -23.63 8.93 -9.43
C ILE A 61 -24.93 8.34 -10.00
N ASP A 62 -25.20 8.61 -11.28
CA ASP A 62 -26.29 8.01 -12.05
C ASP A 62 -25.87 6.65 -12.60
N TYR A 63 -26.68 5.64 -12.33
CA TYR A 63 -26.52 4.25 -12.78
C TYR A 63 -27.68 3.85 -13.66
N VAL A 64 -27.44 2.86 -14.52
CA VAL A 64 -28.46 2.32 -15.41
C VAL A 64 -28.48 0.80 -15.37
N LEU A 65 -29.65 0.23 -15.61
CA LEU A 65 -29.82 -1.18 -15.96
C LEU A 65 -29.81 -1.31 -17.48
N VAL A 66 -28.94 -2.15 -18.01
CA VAL A 66 -28.81 -2.43 -19.45
C VAL A 66 -29.11 -3.89 -19.71
N GLU A 67 -29.98 -4.17 -20.68
CA GLU A 67 -30.29 -5.53 -21.14
C GLU A 67 -29.52 -5.81 -22.44
N THR A 68 -28.81 -6.93 -22.49
CA THR A 68 -27.92 -7.30 -23.60
C THR A 68 -27.59 -8.80 -23.58
N TYR A 69 -26.56 -9.23 -24.31
CA TYR A 69 -26.00 -10.58 -24.26
C TYR A 69 -24.52 -10.53 -23.87
N ASN A 70 -24.04 -11.57 -23.18
CA ASN A 70 -22.63 -11.69 -22.85
C ASN A 70 -21.80 -11.96 -24.12
N GLN A 71 -20.70 -11.24 -24.32
CA GLN A 71 -19.90 -11.37 -25.53
C GLN A 71 -19.05 -12.65 -25.65
N TYR A 72 -18.98 -13.44 -24.57
CA TYR A 72 -18.23 -14.71 -24.52
C TYR A 72 -19.16 -15.91 -24.56
N THR A 73 -20.22 -15.90 -23.74
CA THR A 73 -21.17 -17.04 -23.64
C THR A 73 -22.43 -16.86 -24.48
N PHE A 74 -22.68 -15.64 -24.98
CA PHE A 74 -23.89 -15.27 -25.73
C PHE A 74 -25.20 -15.43 -24.93
N GLU A 75 -25.10 -15.58 -23.62
CA GLU A 75 -26.26 -15.67 -22.74
C GLU A 75 -26.91 -14.28 -22.55
N PRO A 76 -28.25 -14.18 -22.51
CA PRO A 76 -28.93 -12.93 -22.19
C PRO A 76 -28.61 -12.50 -20.75
N ILE A 77 -28.26 -11.24 -20.58
CA ILE A 77 -27.85 -10.66 -19.30
C ILE A 77 -28.49 -9.28 -19.10
N LYS A 78 -28.73 -8.92 -17.83
CA LYS A 78 -29.06 -7.56 -17.43
C LYS A 78 -27.99 -7.05 -16.48
N VAL A 79 -27.40 -5.91 -16.79
CA VAL A 79 -26.19 -5.42 -16.11
C VAL A 79 -26.37 -4.00 -15.58
N ILE A 80 -25.82 -3.73 -14.40
CA ILE A 80 -25.80 -2.41 -13.76
C ILE A 80 -24.39 -1.82 -13.85
N LEU A 81 -24.30 -0.58 -14.31
CA LEU A 81 -23.10 0.23 -14.37
C LEU A 81 -23.44 1.73 -14.37
N ALA A 82 -22.46 2.60 -14.15
CA ALA A 82 -22.66 4.04 -14.21
C ALA A 82 -23.01 4.48 -15.63
N LYS A 83 -24.02 5.36 -15.76
CA LYS A 83 -24.56 5.83 -17.04
C LYS A 83 -23.50 6.41 -17.96
N LYS A 84 -22.55 7.18 -17.41
CA LYS A 84 -21.47 7.81 -18.16
C LYS A 84 -20.49 6.81 -18.79
N LEU A 85 -20.44 5.58 -18.29
CA LEU A 85 -19.48 4.55 -18.70
C LEU A 85 -20.11 3.51 -19.64
N VAL A 86 -21.40 3.63 -19.98
CA VAL A 86 -22.09 2.73 -20.92
C VAL A 86 -21.41 2.74 -22.28
N SER A 87 -21.16 3.91 -22.87
CA SER A 87 -20.54 4.01 -24.20
C SER A 87 -19.14 3.40 -24.25
N TYR A 88 -18.38 3.49 -23.16
CA TYR A 88 -17.06 2.90 -23.04
C TYR A 88 -17.12 1.37 -22.91
N GLN A 89 -17.95 0.87 -21.99
CA GLN A 89 -18.07 -0.57 -21.72
C GLN A 89 -18.73 -1.33 -22.86
N PHE A 90 -19.69 -0.70 -23.55
CA PHE A 90 -20.40 -1.22 -24.71
C PHE A 90 -19.82 -0.66 -26.02
N SER A 91 -18.51 -0.41 -26.06
CA SER A 91 -17.83 -0.04 -27.30
C SER A 91 -17.52 -1.27 -28.17
N GLY A 92 -17.25 -1.04 -29.45
CA GLY A 92 -16.80 -2.08 -30.38
C GLY A 92 -17.93 -2.99 -30.87
N LYS A 93 -18.10 -4.16 -30.25
CA LYS A 93 -19.06 -5.18 -30.72
C LYS A 93 -20.51 -4.88 -30.36
N PHE A 94 -20.78 -3.87 -29.58
CA PHE A 94 -22.13 -3.58 -29.10
C PHE A 94 -22.78 -2.46 -29.90
N ASN A 95 -24.09 -2.54 -30.11
CA ASN A 95 -24.89 -1.50 -30.74
C ASN A 95 -26.12 -1.18 -29.89
N GLN A 96 -26.36 0.10 -29.61
CA GLN A 96 -27.56 0.48 -28.89
C GLN A 96 -28.78 0.33 -29.79
N VAL A 97 -29.87 -0.22 -29.25
CA VAL A 97 -31.19 -0.28 -29.90
C VAL A 97 -32.18 0.63 -29.18
N GLU A 98 -33.18 1.11 -29.90
CA GLU A 98 -34.21 2.01 -29.36
C GLU A 98 -35.45 1.23 -28.88
N ASP A 99 -35.71 0.05 -29.47
CA ASP A 99 -36.81 -0.83 -29.06
C ASP A 99 -36.26 -2.12 -28.42
N LYS A 100 -36.76 -2.44 -27.23
CA LYS A 100 -36.40 -3.65 -26.48
C LYS A 100 -36.64 -4.93 -27.28
N SER A 101 -37.66 -4.96 -28.15
CA SER A 101 -37.98 -6.12 -28.99
C SER A 101 -36.85 -6.48 -29.96
N GLU A 102 -36.01 -5.51 -30.35
CA GLU A 102 -34.87 -5.74 -31.23
C GLU A 102 -33.83 -6.68 -30.60
N LEU A 103 -33.72 -6.71 -29.27
CA LEU A 103 -32.84 -7.66 -28.57
C LEU A 103 -33.15 -9.11 -28.93
N SER A 104 -34.43 -9.46 -29.05
CA SER A 104 -34.88 -10.84 -29.32
C SER A 104 -34.50 -11.35 -30.72
N THR A 105 -34.01 -10.47 -31.60
CA THR A 105 -33.59 -10.82 -32.95
C THR A 105 -32.11 -11.24 -33.03
N TYR A 106 -31.35 -11.04 -31.95
CA TYR A 106 -29.94 -11.38 -31.88
C TYR A 106 -29.68 -12.88 -31.91
N ASN A 107 -28.68 -13.29 -32.71
CA ASN A 107 -28.13 -14.63 -32.72
C ASN A 107 -26.63 -14.60 -32.40
N SER A 108 -26.08 -15.65 -31.79
CA SER A 108 -24.66 -15.72 -31.39
C SER A 108 -23.66 -15.55 -32.56
N GLY A 109 -24.11 -15.75 -33.80
CA GLY A 109 -23.30 -15.54 -35.01
C GLY A 109 -23.29 -14.09 -35.52
N ASP A 110 -24.09 -13.20 -34.95
CA ASP A 110 -24.19 -11.82 -35.41
C ASP A 110 -22.93 -11.02 -35.09
N LYS A 111 -22.59 -10.07 -35.97
CA LYS A 111 -21.39 -9.25 -35.84
C LYS A 111 -21.47 -8.27 -34.66
N THR A 112 -22.68 -7.85 -34.31
CA THR A 112 -22.93 -6.86 -33.26
C THR A 112 -23.95 -7.40 -32.25
N ILE A 113 -23.73 -7.07 -30.99
CA ILE A 113 -24.56 -7.46 -29.86
C ILE A 113 -25.43 -6.25 -29.50
N PRO A 114 -26.76 -6.34 -29.65
CA PRO A 114 -27.62 -5.22 -29.30
C PRO A 114 -27.67 -5.03 -27.78
N PHE A 115 -27.84 -3.78 -27.35
CA PHE A 115 -28.11 -3.46 -25.95
C PHE A 115 -29.16 -2.36 -25.81
N TYR A 116 -29.95 -2.45 -24.75
CA TYR A 116 -31.05 -1.52 -24.47
C TYR A 116 -30.94 -1.00 -23.02
N VAL A 117 -31.01 0.32 -22.84
CA VAL A 117 -31.03 0.94 -21.51
C VAL A 117 -32.45 0.89 -20.96
N VAL A 118 -32.65 0.08 -19.92
CA VAL A 118 -33.97 -0.22 -19.37
C VAL A 118 -34.46 0.90 -18.45
N LYS A 119 -33.62 1.33 -17.50
CA LYS A 119 -33.97 2.34 -16.50
C LYS A 119 -32.73 2.98 -15.88
N GLU A 120 -32.91 4.14 -15.28
CA GLU A 120 -31.89 4.96 -14.61
C GLU A 120 -32.26 5.19 -13.14
N PHE A 121 -31.26 5.20 -12.26
CA PHE A 121 -31.41 5.37 -10.81
C PHE A 121 -30.12 5.91 -10.19
N LYS A 122 -30.15 6.29 -8.90
CA LYS A 122 -28.97 6.82 -8.20
C LYS A 122 -28.23 5.72 -7.46
N GLY A 123 -26.93 5.90 -7.24
CA GLY A 123 -26.10 4.93 -6.51
C GLY A 123 -26.59 4.66 -5.09
N LYS A 124 -27.17 5.67 -4.41
CA LYS A 124 -27.80 5.50 -3.10
C LYS A 124 -28.93 4.45 -3.09
N ASP A 125 -29.60 4.26 -4.23
CA ASP A 125 -30.73 3.32 -4.37
C ASP A 125 -30.24 1.87 -4.51
N LEU A 126 -28.94 1.67 -4.71
CA LEU A 126 -28.29 0.35 -4.81
C LEU A 126 -27.70 -0.14 -3.48
N VAL A 127 -27.49 0.76 -2.53
CA VAL A 127 -26.81 0.45 -1.27
C VAL A 127 -27.59 -0.59 -0.48
N GLY A 128 -26.90 -1.63 -0.02
CA GLY A 128 -27.47 -2.72 0.76
C GLY A 128 -27.91 -3.93 -0.05
N ILE A 129 -28.03 -3.82 -1.39
CA ILE A 129 -28.33 -4.98 -2.25
C ILE A 129 -27.23 -6.03 -2.07
N LYS A 130 -27.60 -7.29 -1.86
CA LYS A 130 -26.66 -8.40 -1.74
C LYS A 130 -26.40 -9.04 -3.10
N TYR A 131 -25.25 -9.67 -3.24
CA TYR A 131 -24.88 -10.41 -4.45
C TYR A 131 -24.28 -11.79 -4.10
N GLU A 132 -24.24 -12.68 -5.09
CA GLU A 132 -23.55 -13.96 -4.98
C GLU A 132 -22.04 -13.76 -5.08
N GLN A 133 -21.28 -14.38 -4.17
CA GLN A 133 -19.82 -14.33 -4.21
C GLN A 133 -19.28 -14.80 -5.56
N LEU A 134 -18.44 -13.99 -6.20
CA LEU A 134 -17.93 -14.24 -7.55
C LEU A 134 -17.09 -15.53 -7.64
N LEU A 135 -16.18 -15.70 -6.67
CA LEU A 135 -15.23 -16.81 -6.57
C LEU A 135 -15.28 -17.41 -5.15
N PRO A 136 -16.12 -18.44 -4.90
CA PRO A 136 -16.37 -18.98 -3.57
C PRO A 136 -15.25 -19.94 -3.10
N TYR A 137 -14.03 -19.41 -2.96
CA TYR A 137 -12.88 -20.16 -2.43
C TYR A 137 -12.84 -20.15 -0.90
N ALA A 138 -13.18 -19.03 -0.27
CA ALA A 138 -13.22 -18.84 1.17
C ALA A 138 -14.28 -17.81 1.57
N LEU A 139 -14.62 -17.77 2.86
CA LEU A 139 -15.45 -16.74 3.47
C LEU A 139 -14.61 -15.93 4.47
N PRO A 140 -15.01 -14.69 4.79
CA PRO A 140 -14.43 -13.97 5.92
C PRO A 140 -14.55 -14.81 7.19
N ASN A 141 -13.48 -14.87 8.00
CA ASN A 141 -13.51 -15.55 9.30
C ASN A 141 -14.58 -14.94 10.22
N ASP A 142 -14.63 -13.61 10.30
CA ASP A 142 -15.51 -12.88 11.20
C ASP A 142 -16.69 -12.23 10.45
N ASN A 143 -17.90 -12.39 10.99
CA ASN A 143 -19.16 -11.81 10.50
C ASN A 143 -19.42 -11.95 8.98
N PRO A 144 -19.24 -13.13 8.36
CA PRO A 144 -19.39 -13.32 6.92
C PRO A 144 -20.78 -12.93 6.37
N GLU A 145 -21.82 -12.93 7.20
CA GLU A 145 -23.18 -12.51 6.86
C GLU A 145 -23.31 -11.02 6.47
N ASN A 146 -22.34 -10.19 6.89
CA ASN A 146 -22.27 -8.76 6.59
C ASN A 146 -21.53 -8.43 5.28
N ALA A 147 -20.88 -9.44 4.67
CA ALA A 147 -20.20 -9.31 3.38
C ALA A 147 -21.17 -9.43 2.18
N PHE A 148 -20.59 -9.37 0.98
CA PHE A 148 -21.23 -9.56 -0.32
C PHE A 148 -22.45 -8.69 -0.55
N ARG A 149 -22.28 -7.39 -0.31
CA ARG A 149 -23.31 -6.37 -0.51
C ARG A 149 -22.74 -5.08 -1.10
N VAL A 150 -23.62 -4.27 -1.66
CA VAL A 150 -23.29 -2.94 -2.16
C VAL A 150 -23.17 -1.95 -0.99
N ILE A 151 -22.12 -1.13 -0.99
CA ILE A 151 -21.84 -0.07 -0.03
C ILE A 151 -21.59 1.25 -0.74
N ALA A 152 -21.69 2.36 -0.01
CA ALA A 152 -21.43 3.69 -0.55
C ALA A 152 -19.99 4.14 -0.28
N GLY A 153 -19.35 4.78 -1.26
CA GLY A 153 -18.02 5.39 -1.12
C GLY A 153 -17.85 6.60 -2.03
N ASP A 154 -17.27 7.67 -1.49
CA ASP A 154 -17.12 8.95 -2.20
C ASP A 154 -15.92 8.99 -3.16
N PHE A 155 -15.01 8.00 -3.08
CA PHE A 155 -13.84 7.89 -3.96
C PHE A 155 -14.19 7.31 -5.35
N VAL A 156 -15.42 6.81 -5.54
CA VAL A 156 -15.85 6.23 -6.81
C VAL A 156 -15.98 7.33 -7.87
N THR A 157 -15.26 7.17 -8.98
CA THR A 157 -15.30 8.09 -10.13
C THR A 157 -16.04 7.48 -11.31
N THR A 158 -16.30 8.31 -12.32
CA THR A 158 -16.86 7.87 -13.61
C THR A 158 -15.91 8.18 -14.77
N GLU A 159 -14.61 8.29 -14.49
CA GLU A 159 -13.58 8.56 -15.50
C GLU A 159 -13.18 7.28 -16.24
N ASP A 160 -13.02 6.18 -15.49
CA ASP A 160 -12.67 4.86 -16.01
C ASP A 160 -13.49 3.74 -15.34
N GLY A 161 -13.36 2.51 -15.85
CA GLY A 161 -14.02 1.33 -15.30
C GLY A 161 -15.52 1.31 -15.54
N THR A 162 -16.31 0.96 -14.53
CA THR A 162 -17.78 0.83 -14.62
C THR A 162 -18.55 1.76 -13.68
N GLY A 163 -17.84 2.52 -12.82
CA GLY A 163 -18.44 3.28 -11.74
C GLY A 163 -18.96 2.42 -10.59
N ILE A 164 -18.63 1.12 -10.58
CA ILE A 164 -18.79 0.22 -9.44
C ILE A 164 -17.42 -0.39 -9.16
N VAL A 165 -16.93 -0.23 -7.94
CA VAL A 165 -15.61 -0.71 -7.53
C VAL A 165 -15.76 -2.05 -6.84
N HIS A 166 -14.99 -3.06 -7.27
CA HIS A 166 -14.79 -4.27 -6.49
C HIS A 166 -14.01 -3.91 -5.23
N THR A 167 -14.54 -4.24 -4.06
CA THR A 167 -13.90 -3.90 -2.78
C THR A 167 -13.34 -5.15 -2.12
N ALA A 168 -12.03 -5.17 -1.95
CA ALA A 168 -11.25 -6.16 -1.20
C ALA A 168 -10.49 -5.45 -0.07
N PRO A 169 -11.09 -5.31 1.13
CA PRO A 169 -10.51 -4.55 2.25
C PRO A 169 -9.10 -4.99 2.63
N THR A 170 -8.75 -6.24 2.33
CA THR A 170 -7.44 -6.81 2.58
C THR A 170 -6.32 -6.17 1.73
N PHE A 171 -6.60 -5.70 0.52
CA PHE A 171 -5.57 -5.31 -0.46
C PHE A 171 -5.73 -3.86 -0.98
N GLY A 172 -6.51 -3.02 -0.31
CA GLY A 172 -6.70 -1.62 -0.68
C GLY A 172 -6.97 -0.74 0.53
N ALA A 173 -6.31 0.41 0.62
CA ALA A 173 -6.50 1.33 1.75
C ALA A 173 -7.89 1.99 1.73
N ASP A 174 -8.32 2.49 0.56
CA ASP A 174 -9.66 3.04 0.38
C ASP A 174 -10.74 1.97 0.59
N ASP A 175 -10.48 0.74 0.13
CA ASP A 175 -11.34 -0.43 0.34
C ASP A 175 -11.51 -0.75 1.83
N ALA A 176 -10.40 -0.79 2.59
CA ALA A 176 -10.42 -1.01 4.03
C ALA A 176 -11.18 0.09 4.76
N MET A 177 -10.95 1.34 4.38
CA MET A 177 -11.61 2.49 4.98
C MET A 177 -13.13 2.46 4.74
N VAL A 178 -13.57 2.28 3.49
CA VAL A 178 -15.01 2.29 3.17
C VAL A 178 -15.72 1.08 3.76
N ALA A 179 -15.07 -0.09 3.79
CA ALA A 179 -15.61 -1.29 4.41
C ALA A 179 -15.82 -1.12 5.92
N LYS A 180 -14.87 -0.48 6.60
CA LYS A 180 -14.96 -0.13 8.02
C LYS A 180 -16.03 0.93 8.33
N GLN A 181 -16.23 1.89 7.42
CA GLN A 181 -17.26 2.93 7.57
C GLN A 181 -18.68 2.43 7.27
N ALA A 182 -18.80 1.33 6.52
CA ALA A 182 -20.09 0.74 6.19
C ALA A 182 -20.83 0.25 7.44
N LYS A 183 -22.17 0.26 7.40
CA LYS A 183 -23.02 -0.22 8.49
C LYS A 183 -23.98 -1.31 7.98
N PRO A 184 -23.96 -2.54 8.53
CA PRO A 184 -22.92 -3.10 9.40
C PRO A 184 -21.54 -3.10 8.72
N GLU A 185 -20.45 -3.14 9.50
CA GLU A 185 -19.09 -3.19 8.95
C GLU A 185 -18.93 -4.37 7.97
N VAL A 186 -18.27 -4.13 6.85
CA VAL A 186 -17.94 -5.19 5.89
C VAL A 186 -16.63 -5.84 6.32
N PRO A 187 -16.60 -7.14 6.62
CA PRO A 187 -15.38 -7.79 7.08
C PRO A 187 -14.35 -7.92 5.94
N PRO A 188 -13.04 -7.84 6.24
CA PRO A 188 -12.00 -8.23 5.31
C PRO A 188 -12.03 -9.74 5.07
N LEU A 189 -11.59 -10.19 3.89
CA LEU A 189 -11.43 -11.62 3.64
C LEU A 189 -10.10 -12.10 4.24
N LEU A 190 -10.17 -12.56 5.49
CA LEU A 190 -9.08 -13.22 6.20
C LEU A 190 -9.48 -14.64 6.57
N VAL A 191 -8.51 -15.56 6.52
CA VAL A 191 -8.66 -16.98 6.87
C VAL A 191 -7.66 -17.32 7.98
N LYS A 192 -7.87 -18.43 8.69
CA LYS A 192 -6.93 -18.90 9.70
C LYS A 192 -5.79 -19.70 9.09
N ASP A 193 -4.55 -19.43 9.52
CA ASP A 193 -3.42 -20.29 9.21
C ASP A 193 -3.29 -21.48 10.18
N GLU A 194 -2.23 -22.28 10.00
CA GLU A 194 -1.93 -23.46 10.82
C GLU A 194 -1.72 -23.13 12.32
N ASN A 195 -1.45 -21.87 12.63
CA ASN A 195 -1.25 -21.35 13.98
C ASN A 195 -2.45 -20.53 14.47
N GLU A 196 -3.61 -20.65 13.82
CA GLU A 196 -4.86 -19.93 14.13
C GLU A 196 -4.78 -18.40 13.94
N ASN A 197 -3.76 -17.88 13.25
CA ASN A 197 -3.64 -16.46 12.95
C ASN A 197 -4.51 -16.08 11.75
N LEU A 198 -5.14 -14.90 11.81
CA LEU A 198 -5.90 -14.36 10.69
C LEU A 198 -4.95 -13.79 9.62
N VAL A 199 -5.04 -14.33 8.41
CA VAL A 199 -4.14 -14.01 7.30
C VAL A 199 -4.91 -13.83 5.99
N PRO A 200 -4.40 -13.02 5.05
CA PRO A 200 -4.94 -12.91 3.70
C PRO A 200 -4.88 -14.21 2.91
N LEU A 201 -5.66 -14.32 1.82
CA LEU A 201 -5.57 -15.44 0.85
C LEU A 201 -4.26 -15.49 0.05
N VAL A 202 -3.42 -14.48 0.19
CA VAL A 202 -2.09 -14.37 -0.42
C VAL A 202 -1.08 -14.37 0.72
N ASP A 203 -0.04 -15.20 0.65
CA ASP A 203 1.00 -15.25 1.67
C ASP A 203 1.97 -14.06 1.57
N LEU A 204 2.88 -13.94 2.55
CA LEU A 204 3.90 -12.88 2.59
C LEU A 204 4.92 -12.95 1.43
N GLN A 205 4.93 -14.03 0.64
CA GLN A 205 5.75 -14.16 -0.56
C GLN A 205 4.99 -13.76 -1.83
N GLY A 206 3.70 -13.40 -1.71
CA GLY A 206 2.86 -13.04 -2.85
C GLY A 206 2.29 -14.26 -3.57
N ARG A 207 2.10 -15.41 -2.89
CA ARG A 207 1.50 -16.61 -3.46
C ARG A 207 0.13 -16.89 -2.87
N PHE A 208 -0.77 -17.44 -3.66
CA PHE A 208 -2.05 -17.89 -3.14
C PHE A 208 -1.89 -19.03 -2.13
N ARG A 209 -2.67 -18.97 -1.04
CA ARG A 209 -2.73 -19.99 0.00
C ARG A 209 -3.54 -21.24 -0.42
N PRO A 210 -3.49 -22.36 0.34
CA PRO A 210 -4.18 -23.61 -0.02
C PRO A 210 -5.69 -23.49 -0.28
N GLU A 211 -6.36 -22.51 0.34
CA GLU A 211 -7.79 -22.24 0.17
C GLU A 211 -8.17 -21.92 -1.29
N MET A 212 -7.20 -21.42 -2.06
CA MET A 212 -7.35 -21.09 -3.48
C MET A 212 -7.29 -22.31 -4.43
N LYS A 213 -7.23 -23.54 -3.88
CA LYS A 213 -7.37 -24.81 -4.61
C LYS A 213 -6.46 -24.88 -5.84
N GLU A 214 -7.02 -24.84 -7.05
CA GLU A 214 -6.27 -24.94 -8.31
C GLU A 214 -5.26 -23.81 -8.53
N PHE A 215 -5.41 -22.68 -7.83
CA PHE A 215 -4.49 -21.56 -7.86
C PHE A 215 -3.50 -21.54 -6.68
N ALA A 216 -3.62 -22.47 -5.73
CA ALA A 216 -2.75 -22.52 -4.57
C ALA A 216 -1.26 -22.62 -4.96
N GLY A 217 -0.41 -21.87 -4.26
CA GLY A 217 1.04 -21.81 -4.48
C GLY A 217 1.49 -20.96 -5.68
N LYS A 218 0.58 -20.50 -6.56
CA LYS A 218 0.93 -19.61 -7.68
C LYS A 218 1.20 -18.19 -7.18
N TYR A 219 2.20 -17.52 -7.75
CA TYR A 219 2.41 -16.09 -7.47
C TYR A 219 1.33 -15.25 -8.13
N VAL A 220 0.88 -14.21 -7.42
CA VAL A 220 -0.13 -13.26 -7.94
C VAL A 220 0.42 -12.35 -9.03
N LYS A 221 1.74 -12.17 -9.07
CA LYS A 221 2.47 -11.44 -10.11
C LYS A 221 3.60 -12.32 -10.68
N ASN A 222 3.71 -12.35 -12.00
CA ASN A 222 4.68 -13.21 -12.69
C ASN A 222 6.13 -12.79 -12.41
N GLU A 223 6.34 -11.51 -12.10
CA GLU A 223 7.61 -10.88 -11.75
C GLU A 223 8.23 -11.42 -10.45
N TYR A 224 7.49 -12.24 -9.69
CA TYR A 224 7.97 -12.88 -8.48
C TYR A 224 8.62 -14.24 -8.75
N TYR A 225 8.37 -14.85 -9.90
CA TYR A 225 9.07 -16.06 -10.30
C TYR A 225 10.54 -15.75 -10.63
N ASN A 226 11.42 -16.72 -10.40
CA ASN A 226 12.80 -16.64 -10.88
C ASN A 226 12.84 -16.66 -12.42
N ASP A 227 13.93 -16.14 -12.98
CA ASP A 227 14.12 -16.07 -14.43
C ASP A 227 13.92 -17.43 -15.11
N GLY A 228 13.09 -17.45 -16.15
CA GLY A 228 12.74 -18.66 -16.90
C GLY A 228 11.81 -19.64 -16.16
N LYS A 229 11.29 -19.30 -14.98
CA LYS A 229 10.35 -20.13 -14.21
C LYS A 229 8.92 -19.62 -14.21
N ALA A 230 8.68 -18.42 -14.74
CA ALA A 230 7.33 -17.87 -14.85
C ALA A 230 6.44 -18.75 -15.75
N PRO A 231 5.18 -19.00 -15.39
CA PRO A 231 4.25 -19.72 -16.24
C PRO A 231 3.93 -18.93 -17.51
N GLU A 232 3.55 -19.63 -18.59
CA GLU A 232 3.15 -19.00 -19.86
C GLU A 232 1.96 -18.03 -19.67
N ARG A 233 1.03 -18.39 -18.79
CA ARG A 233 -0.12 -17.57 -18.41
C ARG A 233 0.03 -17.13 -16.97
N SER A 234 -0.12 -15.83 -16.70
CA SER A 234 -0.23 -15.35 -15.33
C SER A 234 -1.55 -15.81 -14.70
N VAL A 235 -1.60 -15.81 -13.36
CA VAL A 235 -2.84 -16.17 -12.66
C VAL A 235 -3.98 -15.19 -12.97
N ASP A 236 -3.68 -13.91 -13.22
CA ASP A 236 -4.65 -12.93 -13.70
C ASP A 236 -5.30 -13.37 -15.03
N VAL A 237 -4.52 -13.95 -15.95
CA VAL A 237 -5.03 -14.49 -17.22
C VAL A 237 -5.86 -15.74 -16.98
N GLU A 238 -5.41 -16.65 -16.12
CA GLU A 238 -6.15 -17.87 -15.80
C GLU A 238 -7.50 -17.56 -15.13
N LEU A 239 -7.52 -16.63 -14.16
CA LEU A 239 -8.76 -16.14 -13.53
C LEU A 239 -9.69 -15.51 -14.56
N ALA A 240 -9.17 -14.70 -15.47
CA ALA A 240 -9.97 -14.11 -16.53
C ALA A 240 -10.58 -15.17 -17.48
N ILE A 241 -9.85 -16.25 -17.80
CA ILE A 241 -10.37 -17.36 -18.61
C ILE A 241 -11.50 -18.07 -17.86
N LYS A 242 -11.28 -18.42 -16.59
CA LYS A 242 -12.31 -19.05 -15.74
C LYS A 242 -13.58 -18.20 -15.67
N LEU A 243 -13.44 -16.90 -15.46
CA LEU A 243 -14.59 -15.99 -15.40
C LEU A 243 -15.32 -15.88 -16.75
N LYS A 244 -14.63 -15.97 -17.89
CA LYS A 244 -15.28 -16.02 -19.21
C LYS A 244 -16.10 -17.29 -19.39
N GLU A 245 -15.52 -18.43 -19.07
CA GLU A 245 -16.16 -19.75 -19.20
C GLU A 245 -17.40 -19.88 -18.31
N GLU A 246 -17.38 -19.26 -17.13
CA GLU A 246 -18.47 -19.30 -16.15
C GLU A 246 -19.54 -18.20 -16.32
N ASN A 247 -19.53 -17.45 -17.44
CA ASN A 247 -20.37 -16.26 -17.63
C ASN A 247 -20.26 -15.21 -16.49
N LYS A 248 -19.07 -15.05 -15.92
CA LYS A 248 -18.76 -14.09 -14.85
C LYS A 248 -17.88 -12.94 -15.29
N ALA A 249 -17.40 -12.93 -16.53
CA ALA A 249 -16.70 -11.80 -17.14
C ALA A 249 -17.57 -11.15 -18.23
N PHE A 250 -17.75 -9.84 -18.14
CA PHE A 250 -18.40 -9.05 -19.17
C PHE A 250 -17.40 -8.60 -20.26
N LYS A 251 -16.21 -8.16 -19.84
CA LYS A 251 -15.14 -7.69 -20.73
C LYS A 251 -13.78 -8.00 -20.12
N VAL A 252 -12.83 -8.44 -20.94
CA VAL A 252 -11.44 -8.72 -20.56
C VAL A 252 -10.54 -8.16 -21.64
N GLU A 253 -9.60 -7.30 -21.23
CA GLU A 253 -8.69 -6.62 -22.15
C GLU A 253 -7.34 -6.35 -21.50
N LYS A 254 -6.34 -6.09 -22.34
CA LYS A 254 -5.05 -5.57 -21.90
C LYS A 254 -5.17 -4.07 -21.70
N TYR A 255 -4.75 -3.59 -20.53
CA TYR A 255 -4.81 -2.17 -20.19
C TYR A 255 -3.43 -1.70 -19.75
N LYS A 256 -3.01 -0.57 -20.30
CA LYS A 256 -1.74 0.05 -19.96
C LYS A 256 -1.99 1.14 -18.92
N HIS A 257 -1.35 1.01 -17.76
CA HIS A 257 -1.52 1.92 -16.64
C HIS A 257 -0.24 2.04 -15.81
N SER A 258 -0.21 3.03 -14.93
CA SER A 258 0.90 3.21 -14.00
C SER A 258 0.71 2.35 -12.75
N TYR A 259 1.69 1.53 -12.41
CA TYR A 259 1.65 0.62 -11.26
C TYR A 259 2.87 0.84 -10.35
N PRO A 260 2.73 0.68 -9.02
CA PRO A 260 3.84 0.86 -8.09
C PRO A 260 4.77 -0.37 -8.07
N ASN A 261 6.08 -0.10 -8.14
CA ASN A 261 7.14 -1.09 -8.09
C ASN A 261 8.15 -0.74 -6.97
N CYS A 262 8.80 -1.75 -6.40
CA CYS A 262 9.83 -1.56 -5.40
C CYS A 262 10.99 -0.71 -5.96
N TRP A 263 11.27 0.43 -5.33
CA TRP A 263 12.32 1.36 -5.74
C TRP A 263 13.74 0.77 -5.76
N ARG A 264 13.92 -0.43 -5.19
CA ARG A 264 15.18 -1.18 -5.17
C ARG A 264 15.23 -2.33 -6.17
N THR A 265 14.14 -3.09 -6.29
CA THR A 265 14.13 -4.34 -7.06
C THR A 265 13.33 -4.25 -8.35
N ASP A 266 12.60 -3.16 -8.57
CA ASP A 266 11.64 -2.93 -9.64
C ASP A 266 10.50 -3.96 -9.71
N LYS A 267 10.35 -4.83 -8.70
CA LYS A 267 9.25 -5.79 -8.62
C LYS A 267 7.94 -5.07 -8.28
N PRO A 268 6.78 -5.48 -8.84
CA PRO A 268 5.48 -4.90 -8.51
C PRO A 268 5.21 -4.96 -6.99
N ILE A 269 4.58 -3.94 -6.43
CA ILE A 269 4.20 -3.89 -5.02
C ILE A 269 2.73 -4.29 -4.86
N LEU A 270 2.47 -5.08 -3.82
CA LEU A 270 1.11 -5.36 -3.36
C LEU A 270 0.81 -4.49 -2.15
N TYR A 271 -0.37 -3.87 -2.13
CA TYR A 271 -0.94 -3.39 -0.87
C TYR A 271 -1.34 -4.61 -0.04
N TYR A 272 -0.88 -4.66 1.20
CA TYR A 272 -1.01 -5.85 2.05
C TYR A 272 -1.15 -5.40 3.51
N PRO A 273 -2.02 -6.01 4.33
CA PRO A 273 -2.19 -5.63 5.71
C PRO A 273 -1.06 -6.25 6.53
N LEU A 274 -0.22 -5.40 7.12
CA LEU A 274 0.89 -5.78 7.98
C LEU A 274 0.81 -5.01 9.29
N ASP A 275 1.13 -5.67 10.38
CA ASP A 275 1.44 -4.99 11.64
C ASP A 275 2.72 -4.19 11.46
N SER A 276 2.69 -2.92 11.85
CA SER A 276 3.82 -2.02 11.65
C SER A 276 3.76 -0.85 12.63
N TRP A 277 4.93 -0.30 12.96
CA TRP A 277 5.03 0.90 13.79
C TRP A 277 4.99 2.15 12.93
N PHE A 278 4.20 3.13 13.36
CA PHE A 278 4.04 4.40 12.66
C PHE A 278 4.42 5.58 13.55
N ILE A 279 5.06 6.59 12.95
CA ILE A 279 5.17 7.92 13.54
C ILE A 279 3.94 8.72 13.11
N LYS A 280 3.26 9.33 14.08
CA LYS A 280 2.01 10.08 13.88
C LYS A 280 2.24 11.46 13.28
N VAL A 281 2.68 11.49 12.03
CA VAL A 281 3.00 12.71 11.26
C VAL A 281 1.77 13.56 11.01
N THR A 282 0.58 12.96 10.97
CA THR A 282 -0.68 13.68 10.75
C THR A 282 -0.95 14.77 11.79
N ASP A 283 -0.46 14.63 13.02
CA ASP A 283 -0.62 15.63 14.09
C ASP A 283 0.25 16.88 13.91
N ILE A 284 1.36 16.77 13.14
CA ILE A 284 2.37 17.83 12.99
C ILE A 284 2.49 18.33 11.53
N LYS A 285 1.66 17.82 10.62
CA LYS A 285 1.73 18.16 9.19
C LYS A 285 1.52 19.65 8.88
N ASP A 286 0.62 20.31 9.61
CA ASP A 286 0.32 21.73 9.42
C ASP A 286 1.53 22.56 9.89
N ARG A 287 2.11 22.19 11.03
CA ARG A 287 3.33 22.81 11.55
C ARG A 287 4.53 22.62 10.62
N MET A 288 4.70 21.43 10.05
CA MET A 288 5.72 21.18 9.03
C MET A 288 5.53 22.08 7.81
N PHE A 289 4.29 22.26 7.36
CA PHE A 289 3.97 23.12 6.22
C PHE A 289 4.32 24.58 6.51
N GLU A 290 3.90 25.12 7.66
CA GLU A 290 4.21 26.48 8.10
C GLU A 290 5.72 26.73 8.16
N LEU A 291 6.48 25.83 8.81
CA LEU A 291 7.93 25.95 8.92
C LEU A 291 8.60 25.91 7.54
N ASN A 292 8.08 25.09 6.61
CA ASN A 292 8.59 25.03 5.24
C ASN A 292 8.46 26.37 4.49
N GLU A 293 7.46 27.20 4.79
CA GLU A 293 7.32 28.53 4.18
C GLU A 293 8.47 29.48 4.53
N THR A 294 9.17 29.23 5.64
CA THR A 294 10.33 30.03 6.06
C THR A 294 11.64 29.59 5.39
N ILE A 295 11.66 28.44 4.72
CA ILE A 295 12.86 27.87 4.10
C ILE A 295 13.09 28.52 2.74
N ASN A 296 14.32 28.94 2.47
CA ASN A 296 14.70 29.49 1.16
C ASN A 296 15.04 28.37 0.16
N TRP A 297 14.07 28.03 -0.69
CA TRP A 297 14.24 27.00 -1.72
C TRP A 297 14.73 27.56 -3.06
N LYS A 298 15.68 26.85 -3.68
CA LYS A 298 16.15 27.05 -5.05
C LYS A 298 16.06 25.74 -5.84
N PRO A 299 15.15 25.61 -6.83
CA PRO A 299 14.15 26.60 -7.24
C PRO A 299 12.98 26.70 -6.24
N LYS A 300 12.38 27.89 -6.18
CA LYS A 300 11.27 28.22 -5.26
C LYS A 300 10.06 27.29 -5.42
N SER A 301 9.75 26.90 -6.67
CA SER A 301 8.65 25.98 -6.98
C SER A 301 8.81 24.58 -6.40
N THR A 302 10.04 24.12 -6.14
CA THR A 302 10.27 22.81 -5.49
C THR A 302 9.75 22.83 -4.06
N GLY A 303 10.08 23.88 -3.30
CA GLY A 303 9.65 24.05 -1.91
C GLY A 303 8.16 24.31 -1.77
N GLU A 304 7.63 25.29 -2.52
CA GLU A 304 6.23 25.71 -2.37
C GLU A 304 5.23 24.70 -2.93
N LYS A 305 5.54 24.11 -4.10
CA LYS A 305 4.58 23.20 -4.77
C LYS A 305 4.89 21.75 -4.47
N ARG A 306 6.04 21.25 -4.92
CA ARG A 306 6.34 19.81 -4.87
C ARG A 306 6.45 19.30 -3.42
N PHE A 307 7.15 20.02 -2.57
CA PHE A 307 7.36 19.66 -1.18
C PHE A 307 6.18 20.14 -0.30
N GLY A 308 5.79 21.41 -0.39
CA GLY A 308 4.66 21.99 0.35
C GLY A 308 3.34 21.24 0.18
N ASN A 309 2.88 21.01 -1.07
CA ASN A 309 1.63 20.27 -1.30
C ASN A 309 1.67 18.85 -0.74
N TRP A 310 2.87 18.27 -0.66
CA TRP A 310 3.03 16.92 -0.13
C TRP A 310 3.00 16.91 1.40
N LEU A 311 3.59 17.89 2.08
CA LEU A 311 3.46 18.05 3.54
C LEU A 311 2.00 18.24 3.95
N ALA A 312 1.24 19.06 3.23
CA ALA A 312 -0.18 19.32 3.52
C ALA A 312 -1.06 18.04 3.45
N ASN A 313 -0.61 17.04 2.69
CA ASN A 313 -1.30 15.76 2.50
C ASN A 313 -0.49 14.58 3.07
N ALA A 314 0.42 14.84 4.00
CA ALA A 314 1.23 13.79 4.60
C ALA A 314 0.37 12.82 5.42
N ASN A 315 0.62 11.53 5.24
CA ASN A 315 0.07 10.45 6.06
C ASN A 315 1.09 10.06 7.14
N ASP A 316 0.65 9.29 8.13
CA ASP A 316 1.54 8.74 9.14
C ASP A 316 2.67 7.92 8.51
N TRP A 317 3.88 8.09 9.05
CA TRP A 317 5.08 7.50 8.49
C TRP A 317 5.26 6.09 9.05
N ASN A 318 5.09 5.09 8.19
CA ASN A 318 5.49 3.72 8.49
C ASN A 318 7.00 3.64 8.77
N LEU A 319 7.36 3.44 10.03
CA LEU A 319 8.72 3.41 10.54
C LEU A 319 9.34 2.01 10.49
N SER A 320 8.56 0.97 10.81
CA SER A 320 9.13 -0.35 11.02
C SER A 320 9.45 -1.09 9.70
N ARG A 321 10.48 -1.92 9.73
CA ARG A 321 10.95 -2.72 8.59
C ARG A 321 11.34 -4.11 9.08
N SER A 322 10.68 -5.14 8.57
CA SER A 322 11.04 -6.53 8.83
C SER A 322 12.27 -6.94 7.99
N ARG A 323 13.45 -6.58 8.49
CA ARG A 323 14.76 -6.75 7.83
C ARG A 323 15.83 -7.21 8.84
N TYR A 324 17.05 -7.38 8.36
CA TYR A 324 18.17 -7.92 9.15
C TYR A 324 19.28 -6.91 9.45
N TRP A 325 19.46 -5.88 8.62
CA TRP A 325 20.53 -4.87 8.77
C TRP A 325 19.93 -3.46 8.82
N GLY A 326 20.22 -2.73 9.89
CA GLY A 326 19.65 -1.42 10.22
C GLY A 326 19.54 -1.23 11.73
N ILE A 327 19.12 -0.04 12.16
CA ILE A 327 18.95 0.28 13.59
C ILE A 327 17.75 -0.51 14.15
N PRO A 328 17.94 -1.32 15.21
CA PRO A 328 16.83 -2.02 15.84
C PRO A 328 15.84 -1.07 16.51
N LEU A 329 14.55 -1.36 16.39
CA LEU A 329 13.52 -0.65 17.14
C LEU A 329 13.70 -0.94 18.65
N PRO A 330 13.92 0.06 19.51
CA PRO A 330 14.34 -0.16 20.90
C PRO A 330 13.15 -0.39 21.84
N ILE A 331 12.18 -1.20 21.42
CA ILE A 331 10.96 -1.47 22.17
C ILE A 331 10.98 -2.93 22.62
N TRP A 332 10.83 -3.19 23.92
CA TRP A 332 10.66 -4.52 24.49
C TRP A 332 9.23 -4.69 24.97
N ARG A 333 8.61 -5.84 24.68
CA ARG A 333 7.22 -6.14 25.08
C ARG A 333 7.04 -7.57 25.55
N THR A 334 6.03 -7.77 26.40
CA THR A 334 5.55 -9.10 26.78
C THR A 334 4.96 -9.83 25.57
N GLU A 335 4.88 -11.16 25.65
CA GLU A 335 4.31 -11.99 24.58
C GLU A 335 2.86 -11.63 24.24
N ASP A 336 2.07 -11.20 25.24
CA ASP A 336 0.70 -10.74 25.04
C ASP A 336 0.59 -9.26 24.63
N GLY A 337 1.73 -8.56 24.54
CA GLY A 337 1.84 -7.16 24.13
C GLY A 337 1.27 -6.13 25.11
N LYS A 338 0.84 -6.50 26.32
CA LYS A 338 0.19 -5.56 27.25
C LYS A 338 1.16 -4.66 28.00
N GLU A 339 2.37 -5.14 28.24
CA GLU A 339 3.43 -4.37 28.89
C GLU A 339 4.58 -4.18 27.91
N GLY A 340 5.21 -3.02 27.97
CA GLY A 340 6.39 -2.73 27.18
C GLY A 340 7.13 -1.48 27.63
N ILE A 341 8.38 -1.39 27.18
CA ILE A 341 9.29 -0.28 27.46
C ILE A 341 10.02 0.12 26.19
N CYS A 342 10.20 1.43 25.99
CA CYS A 342 11.02 1.99 24.91
C CYS A 342 12.31 2.50 25.53
N ILE A 343 13.44 1.89 25.15
CA ILE A 343 14.75 2.18 25.71
C ILE A 343 15.40 3.34 24.96
N GLY A 344 15.76 4.39 25.68
CA GLY A 344 16.33 5.63 25.13
C GLY A 344 17.85 5.73 25.20
N SER A 345 18.54 4.87 25.96
CA SER A 345 20.01 4.91 26.08
C SER A 345 20.60 3.54 26.44
N VAL A 346 21.92 3.39 26.24
CA VAL A 346 22.67 2.21 26.70
C VAL A 346 22.68 2.09 28.23
N GLU A 347 22.71 3.22 28.93
CA GLU A 347 22.61 3.26 30.40
C GLU A 347 21.27 2.69 30.90
N GLU A 348 20.16 3.10 30.27
CA GLU A 348 18.83 2.58 30.57
C GLU A 348 18.76 1.08 30.26
N LEU A 349 19.28 0.66 29.11
CA LEU A 349 19.34 -0.76 28.73
C LEU A 349 20.11 -1.60 29.76
N LYS A 350 21.27 -1.12 30.22
CA LYS A 350 22.06 -1.81 31.25
C LYS A 350 21.30 -1.92 32.57
N THR A 351 20.61 -0.85 32.98
CA THR A 351 19.79 -0.86 34.19
C THR A 351 18.67 -1.90 34.11
N GLU A 352 17.96 -1.97 32.97
CA GLU A 352 16.89 -2.96 32.79
C GLU A 352 17.43 -4.39 32.64
N MET A 353 18.61 -4.59 32.03
CA MET A 353 19.27 -5.90 31.99
C MET A 353 19.65 -6.39 33.39
N GLN A 354 20.13 -5.51 34.27
CA GLN A 354 20.44 -5.89 35.65
C GLN A 354 19.20 -6.38 36.40
N LYS A 355 18.07 -5.67 36.27
CA LYS A 355 16.77 -6.13 36.83
C LYS A 355 16.36 -7.49 36.26
N ALA A 356 16.58 -7.70 34.97
CA ALA A 356 16.26 -8.96 34.31
C ALA A 356 17.14 -10.13 34.80
N VAL A 357 18.42 -9.87 35.09
CA VAL A 357 19.34 -10.84 35.71
C VAL A 357 18.93 -11.17 37.13
N GLU A 358 18.60 -10.16 37.94
CA GLU A 358 18.09 -10.36 39.31
C GLU A 358 16.77 -11.15 39.34
N ALA A 359 15.90 -10.92 38.36
CA ALA A 359 14.65 -11.67 38.18
C ALA A 359 14.86 -13.07 37.58
N GLY A 360 16.07 -13.40 37.12
CA GLY A 360 16.40 -14.70 36.53
C GLY A 360 15.83 -14.94 35.12
N VAL A 361 15.38 -13.90 34.42
CA VAL A 361 14.90 -14.00 33.02
C VAL A 361 16.00 -13.74 31.99
N LEU A 362 17.13 -13.18 32.43
CA LEU A 362 18.35 -13.02 31.65
C LEU A 362 19.52 -13.68 32.41
N GLU A 363 20.34 -14.47 31.72
CA GLU A 363 21.43 -15.24 32.37
C GLU A 363 22.54 -14.32 32.92
N LYS A 364 22.90 -13.29 32.15
CA LYS A 364 23.96 -12.33 32.49
C LYS A 364 23.78 -11.02 31.70
N ASP A 365 24.39 -9.95 32.20
CA ASP A 365 24.53 -8.70 31.46
C ASP A 365 25.36 -8.95 30.18
N ILE A 366 24.75 -8.71 29.02
CA ILE A 366 25.36 -8.91 27.71
C ILE A 366 26.40 -7.81 27.42
N PHE A 367 26.27 -6.64 28.04
CA PHE A 367 27.16 -5.49 27.88
C PHE A 367 28.00 -5.24 29.14
N ALA A 368 28.40 -6.31 29.86
CA ALA A 368 29.13 -6.20 31.12
C ALA A 368 30.40 -5.32 31.03
N ASP A 369 31.10 -5.35 29.90
CA ASP A 369 32.35 -4.62 29.67
C ASP A 369 32.15 -3.12 29.34
N PHE A 370 30.91 -2.68 29.08
CA PHE A 370 30.61 -1.28 28.79
C PHE A 370 30.51 -0.45 30.07
N GLU A 371 31.26 0.64 30.14
CA GLU A 371 31.24 1.57 31.27
C GLU A 371 30.28 2.73 31.02
N VAL A 372 29.26 2.88 31.86
CA VAL A 372 28.33 4.01 31.75
C VAL A 372 29.04 5.33 32.07
N GLY A 373 28.86 6.32 31.20
CA GLY A 373 29.47 7.65 31.34
C GLY A 373 30.82 7.80 30.66
N ASP A 374 31.44 6.72 30.17
CA ASP A 374 32.59 6.80 29.26
C ASP A 374 32.09 6.78 27.80
N ASN A 375 32.17 7.92 27.12
CA ASN A 375 31.78 8.01 25.71
C ASN A 375 32.94 7.77 24.73
N SER A 376 34.06 7.22 25.19
CA SER A 376 35.20 6.93 24.32
C SER A 376 34.84 5.88 23.25
N GLU A 377 35.47 6.02 22.08
CA GLU A 377 35.34 5.04 20.99
C GLU A 377 35.75 3.63 21.46
N ALA A 378 36.75 3.53 22.34
CA ALA A 378 37.20 2.27 22.93
C ALA A 378 36.10 1.59 23.76
N ASN A 379 35.35 2.35 24.57
CA ASN A 379 34.24 1.82 25.35
C ASN A 379 33.08 1.39 24.44
N TYR A 380 32.70 2.21 23.45
CA TYR A 380 31.64 1.84 22.50
C TYR A 380 32.02 0.65 21.60
N ALA A 381 33.30 0.39 21.37
CA ALA A 381 33.76 -0.80 20.65
C ALA A 381 33.54 -2.11 21.44
N THR A 382 33.20 -2.04 22.74
CA THR A 382 32.89 -3.24 23.55
C THR A 382 31.46 -3.74 23.37
N ILE A 383 30.59 -2.96 22.73
CA ILE A 383 29.18 -3.30 22.52
C ILE A 383 28.79 -3.26 21.05
N ASP A 384 27.75 -4.01 20.73
CA ASP A 384 27.11 -3.97 19.42
C ASP A 384 25.60 -3.97 19.60
N LEU A 385 24.97 -2.90 19.12
CA LEU A 385 23.54 -2.68 19.21
C LEU A 385 22.77 -3.23 17.99
N HIS A 386 23.42 -3.98 17.09
CA HIS A 386 22.74 -4.60 15.95
C HIS A 386 21.87 -5.78 16.35
N LYS A 387 20.87 -6.05 15.50
CA LYS A 387 19.78 -7.01 15.71
C LYS A 387 20.23 -8.36 16.29
N ASN A 388 21.27 -8.96 15.75
CA ASN A 388 21.75 -10.28 16.16
C ASN A 388 22.24 -10.33 17.61
N ILE A 389 22.63 -9.19 18.20
CA ILE A 389 23.04 -9.09 19.60
C ILE A 389 21.85 -8.69 20.46
N VAL A 390 21.17 -7.59 20.11
CA VAL A 390 20.10 -7.03 20.97
C VAL A 390 18.85 -7.92 21.03
N ASP A 391 18.60 -8.78 20.04
CA ASP A 391 17.49 -9.75 20.10
C ASP A 391 17.70 -10.83 21.17
N GLN A 392 18.94 -11.00 21.67
CA GLN A 392 19.25 -11.92 22.77
C GLN A 392 18.95 -11.31 24.15
N ILE A 393 18.74 -9.99 24.22
CA ILE A 393 18.45 -9.28 25.47
C ILE A 393 16.98 -9.48 25.83
N ILE A 394 16.73 -10.18 26.94
CA ILE A 394 15.40 -10.32 27.56
C ILE A 394 15.33 -9.35 28.74
N LEU A 395 14.29 -8.54 28.78
CA LEU A 395 14.00 -7.64 29.90
C LEU A 395 12.88 -8.21 30.77
N VAL A 396 12.66 -7.63 31.95
CA VAL A 396 11.57 -8.02 32.86
C VAL A 396 10.54 -6.89 32.95
N SER A 397 9.27 -7.23 32.76
CA SER A 397 8.15 -6.29 32.90
C SER A 397 7.87 -5.95 34.38
N PRO A 398 7.11 -4.88 34.68
CA PRO A 398 6.65 -4.59 36.03
C PRO A 398 5.91 -5.76 36.71
N SER A 399 5.22 -6.61 35.94
CA SER A 399 4.54 -7.82 36.44
C SER A 399 5.45 -9.05 36.60
N GLY A 400 6.74 -8.94 36.29
CA GLY A 400 7.72 -10.03 36.37
C GLY A 400 7.75 -10.95 35.15
N GLN A 401 6.98 -10.66 34.10
CA GLN A 401 7.00 -11.43 32.84
C GLN A 401 8.19 -11.05 31.96
N PRO A 402 8.76 -12.00 31.19
CA PRO A 402 9.83 -11.71 30.24
C PRO A 402 9.32 -10.85 29.08
N MET A 403 10.13 -9.87 28.68
CA MET A 403 9.89 -9.01 27.53
C MET A 403 10.98 -9.24 26.49
N LYS A 404 10.56 -9.37 25.22
CA LYS A 404 11.45 -9.49 24.08
C LYS A 404 11.40 -8.22 23.25
N ARG A 405 12.50 -7.88 22.59
CA ARG A 405 12.53 -6.76 21.65
C ARG A 405 11.57 -7.01 20.50
N GLU A 406 10.84 -5.98 20.09
CA GLU A 406 10.10 -5.94 18.83
C GLU A 406 11.05 -6.28 17.68
N SER A 407 10.72 -7.26 16.85
CA SER A 407 11.72 -7.84 15.95
C SER A 407 12.15 -6.90 14.81
N ASP A 408 11.32 -5.92 14.49
CA ASP A 408 11.52 -4.97 13.40
C ASP A 408 12.73 -4.03 13.61
N LEU A 409 13.21 -3.51 12.48
CA LEU A 409 14.21 -2.46 12.39
C LEU A 409 13.56 -1.13 11.98
N ILE A 410 14.30 -0.05 12.10
CA ILE A 410 13.89 1.29 11.72
C ILE A 410 14.14 1.54 10.21
N ASP A 411 13.25 2.32 9.59
CA ASP A 411 13.42 2.86 8.23
C ASP A 411 14.73 3.67 8.11
N VAL A 412 15.56 3.37 7.11
CA VAL A 412 16.84 4.07 6.85
C VAL A 412 16.68 5.58 6.62
N TRP A 413 15.48 6.04 6.23
CA TRP A 413 15.21 7.47 6.13
C TRP A 413 15.14 8.16 7.49
N PHE A 414 14.85 7.43 8.56
CA PHE A 414 14.96 7.91 9.94
C PHE A 414 16.42 8.08 10.35
N ASP A 415 17.28 7.12 10.04
CA ASP A 415 18.73 7.22 10.31
C ASP A 415 19.32 8.48 9.67
N SER A 416 19.09 8.64 8.37
CA SER A 416 19.58 9.81 7.62
C SER A 416 18.89 11.12 8.04
N GLY A 417 17.61 11.08 8.42
CA GLY A 417 16.89 12.25 8.92
C GLY A 417 17.30 12.67 10.34
N SER A 418 17.84 11.74 11.14
CA SER A 418 18.36 11.97 12.50
C SER A 418 19.80 12.51 12.51
N MET A 419 20.48 12.47 11.36
CA MET A 419 21.86 12.91 11.18
C MET A 419 22.20 14.28 11.83
N PRO A 420 21.35 15.31 11.80
CA PRO A 420 21.70 16.62 12.36
C PRO A 420 22.12 16.61 13.83
N TYR A 421 21.52 15.74 14.64
CA TYR A 421 21.83 15.61 16.07
C TYR A 421 22.58 14.31 16.40
N ALA A 422 22.28 13.21 15.68
CA ALA A 422 22.91 11.92 15.93
C ALA A 422 24.43 11.94 15.69
N GLN A 423 24.92 12.72 14.72
CA GLN A 423 26.35 12.84 14.43
C GLN A 423 27.16 13.45 15.60
N TRP A 424 26.49 14.17 16.50
CA TRP A 424 27.09 14.85 17.64
C TRP A 424 26.92 14.06 18.94
N HIS A 425 26.35 12.85 18.85
CA HIS A 425 25.96 12.05 20.01
C HIS A 425 24.99 12.81 20.95
N TYR A 426 24.20 13.73 20.41
CA TYR A 426 23.14 14.43 21.15
C TYR A 426 22.05 13.43 21.58
N PRO A 427 21.51 13.51 22.81
CA PRO A 427 21.74 14.51 23.84
C PRO A 427 22.77 14.07 24.90
N PHE A 428 23.69 13.18 24.58
CA PHE A 428 24.67 12.68 25.57
C PHE A 428 25.92 13.56 25.59
N GLU A 429 26.38 14.00 24.41
CA GLU A 429 27.52 14.89 24.24
C GLU A 429 27.17 16.07 23.31
N ASN A 430 28.04 17.09 23.31
CA ASN A 430 28.00 18.22 22.39
C ASN A 430 26.65 18.95 22.30
N LYS A 431 25.91 19.00 23.42
CA LYS A 431 24.57 19.62 23.49
C LYS A 431 24.55 21.04 22.99
N GLU A 432 25.60 21.80 23.31
CA GLU A 432 25.76 23.19 22.90
C GLU A 432 25.81 23.38 21.38
N LEU A 433 26.14 22.33 20.60
CA LEU A 433 26.08 22.43 19.15
C LEU A 433 24.63 22.50 18.63
N ILE A 434 23.71 21.87 19.35
CA ILE A 434 22.28 21.83 19.02
C ILE A 434 21.52 22.93 19.79
N ASP A 435 21.62 22.94 21.11
CA ASP A 435 20.85 23.82 22.00
C ASP A 435 21.19 25.31 21.81
N GLU A 436 22.44 25.64 21.42
CA GLU A 436 22.87 27.03 21.12
C GLU A 436 22.84 27.36 19.62
N ASN A 437 22.22 26.52 18.80
CA ASN A 437 22.08 26.67 17.36
C ASN A 437 23.39 26.82 16.55
N LYS A 438 24.47 26.13 16.94
CA LYS A 438 25.76 26.19 16.23
C LYS A 438 25.82 25.28 15.01
N SER A 439 25.14 24.13 15.08
CA SER A 439 25.16 23.09 14.04
C SER A 439 23.76 22.68 13.55
N PHE A 440 22.70 23.13 14.24
CA PHE A 440 21.31 22.97 13.85
C PHE A 440 20.54 24.27 14.14
N PRO A 441 19.66 24.78 13.27
CA PRO A 441 19.40 24.30 11.90
C PRO A 441 20.53 24.66 10.92
N ALA A 442 20.77 23.78 9.95
CA ALA A 442 21.83 23.95 8.96
C ALA A 442 21.58 25.17 8.07
N ASP A 443 22.63 25.92 7.72
CA ASP A 443 22.47 27.08 6.83
C ASP A 443 22.17 26.67 5.39
N PHE A 444 22.70 25.53 4.91
CA PHE A 444 22.60 25.13 3.51
C PHE A 444 22.65 23.60 3.33
N ILE A 445 21.81 23.08 2.44
CA ILE A 445 21.91 21.72 1.88
C ILE A 445 21.68 21.74 0.36
N ALA A 446 22.24 20.76 -0.36
CA ALA A 446 22.02 20.60 -1.79
C ALA A 446 21.95 19.13 -2.22
N GLU A 447 20.81 18.71 -2.75
CA GLU A 447 20.58 17.34 -3.24
C GLU A 447 19.59 17.29 -4.41
N GLY A 448 19.47 16.13 -5.04
CA GLY A 448 18.53 15.89 -6.13
C GLY A 448 17.06 16.12 -5.76
N VAL A 449 16.24 16.49 -6.75
CA VAL A 449 14.79 16.73 -6.59
C VAL A 449 14.00 15.53 -6.06
N ASP A 450 14.55 14.32 -6.19
CA ASP A 450 14.03 13.09 -5.60
C ASP A 450 14.03 13.13 -4.06
N GLN A 451 14.93 13.90 -3.44
CA GLN A 451 15.00 14.03 -1.97
C GLN A 451 13.80 14.76 -1.36
N THR A 452 12.95 15.41 -2.18
CA THR A 452 11.62 15.90 -1.73
C THR A 452 10.68 14.79 -1.23
N ARG A 453 11.05 13.51 -1.42
CA ARG A 453 10.33 12.32 -0.92
C ARG A 453 11.25 11.39 -0.11
N GLY A 454 12.44 11.86 0.26
CA GLY A 454 13.47 11.14 1.00
C GLY A 454 14.06 12.05 2.07
N TRP A 455 15.35 12.38 1.95
CA TRP A 455 16.10 13.05 2.99
C TRP A 455 15.60 14.45 3.38
N PHE A 456 15.19 15.28 2.41
CA PHE A 456 14.61 16.60 2.73
C PHE A 456 13.38 16.46 3.63
N TYR A 457 12.52 15.48 3.32
CA TYR A 457 11.36 15.22 4.15
C TYR A 457 11.77 14.79 5.55
N THR A 458 12.59 13.75 5.70
CA THR A 458 12.82 13.18 7.03
C THR A 458 13.61 14.08 7.93
N LEU A 459 14.57 14.85 7.38
CA LEU A 459 15.21 15.95 8.10
C LEU A 459 14.17 16.94 8.65
N HIS A 460 13.28 17.45 7.77
CA HIS A 460 12.31 18.47 8.16
C HIS A 460 11.24 17.93 9.12
N ALA A 461 10.80 16.68 8.92
CA ALA A 461 9.83 16.03 9.78
C ALA A 461 10.39 15.80 11.18
N ILE A 462 11.59 15.24 11.31
CA ILE A 462 12.23 15.01 12.61
C ILE A 462 12.59 16.36 13.26
N GLY A 463 13.13 17.32 12.51
CA GLY A 463 13.41 18.67 12.98
C GLY A 463 12.17 19.36 13.57
N THR A 464 11.03 19.22 12.90
CA THR A 464 9.75 19.77 13.38
C THR A 464 9.26 19.03 14.61
N MET A 465 9.28 17.69 14.61
CA MET A 465 8.73 16.88 15.71
C MET A 465 9.53 16.99 17.01
N VAL A 466 10.87 17.03 16.91
CA VAL A 466 11.76 16.96 18.07
C VAL A 466 12.14 18.35 18.58
N PHE A 467 12.30 19.32 17.68
CA PHE A 467 12.86 20.64 18.01
C PHE A 467 11.94 21.82 17.68
N ASP A 468 10.73 21.58 17.13
CA ASP A 468 9.83 22.61 16.60
C ASP A 468 10.54 23.63 15.68
N SER A 469 11.46 23.13 14.84
CA SER A 469 12.32 23.95 13.99
C SER A 469 12.41 23.38 12.57
N VAL A 470 12.71 24.25 11.60
CA VAL A 470 13.25 23.81 10.31
C VAL A 470 14.55 23.04 10.54
N ALA A 471 14.86 22.06 9.69
CA ALA A 471 16.16 21.39 9.75
C ALA A 471 17.26 22.13 8.99
N TYR A 472 16.86 22.98 8.04
CA TYR A 472 17.75 23.70 7.13
C TYR A 472 17.11 25.03 6.71
N LYS A 473 17.95 26.05 6.49
CA LYS A 473 17.50 27.41 6.12
C LYS A 473 17.47 27.61 4.61
N ASN A 474 18.44 27.05 3.87
CA ASN A 474 18.55 27.18 2.42
C ASN A 474 18.68 25.80 1.76
N VAL A 475 17.93 25.56 0.69
CA VAL A 475 17.97 24.30 -0.07
C VAL A 475 18.19 24.57 -1.55
N VAL A 476 19.22 23.94 -2.13
CA VAL A 476 19.36 23.81 -3.58
C VAL A 476 18.91 22.42 -4.00
N SER A 477 17.83 22.35 -4.76
CA SER A 477 17.33 21.10 -5.33
C SER A 477 17.68 21.01 -6.80
N ASN A 478 18.65 20.17 -7.14
CA ASN A 478 19.10 19.99 -8.51
C ASN A 478 18.24 18.98 -9.30
N GLY A 479 18.25 19.11 -10.62
CA GLY A 479 17.68 18.12 -11.51
C GLY A 479 18.45 16.80 -11.48
N LEU A 480 17.85 15.75 -12.04
CA LEU A 480 18.51 14.47 -12.24
C LEU A 480 19.39 14.52 -13.49
N VAL A 481 20.63 14.01 -13.40
CA VAL A 481 21.47 13.78 -14.58
C VAL A 481 20.93 12.57 -15.32
N LEU A 482 20.68 12.74 -16.62
CA LEU A 482 20.12 11.71 -17.49
C LEU A 482 21.17 11.24 -18.50
N ASP A 483 20.96 10.06 -19.07
CA ASP A 483 21.76 9.58 -20.18
C ASP A 483 21.47 10.38 -21.46
N LYS A 484 22.21 10.09 -22.54
CA LYS A 484 22.07 10.76 -23.84
C LYS A 484 20.67 10.66 -24.48
N ASN A 485 19.84 9.74 -24.02
CA ASN A 485 18.48 9.50 -24.51
C ASN A 485 17.41 10.06 -23.55
N GLY A 486 17.82 10.75 -22.48
CA GLY A 486 16.91 11.26 -21.46
C GLY A 486 16.42 10.21 -20.46
N GLN A 487 17.07 9.03 -20.38
CA GLN A 487 16.73 8.01 -19.39
C GLN A 487 17.52 8.20 -18.10
N LYS A 488 16.95 7.79 -16.97
CA LYS A 488 17.65 7.76 -15.69
C LYS A 488 18.87 6.84 -15.80
N MET A 489 20.04 7.36 -15.43
CA MET A 489 21.25 6.55 -15.38
C MET A 489 21.17 5.52 -14.26
N SER A 490 21.54 4.27 -14.54
CA SER A 490 21.67 3.23 -13.52
C SER A 490 22.78 2.23 -13.88
N LYS A 491 23.46 1.70 -12.86
CA LYS A 491 24.45 0.64 -13.04
C LYS A 491 23.83 -0.60 -13.69
N ARG A 492 22.57 -0.91 -13.36
CA ARG A 492 21.82 -2.05 -13.90
C ARG A 492 21.58 -1.94 -15.41
N LEU A 493 21.22 -0.75 -15.90
CA LEU A 493 20.96 -0.51 -17.33
C LEU A 493 22.25 -0.34 -18.15
N GLY A 494 23.42 -0.24 -17.49
CA GLY A 494 24.70 -0.01 -18.16
C GLY A 494 24.77 1.34 -18.90
N ASN A 495 23.87 2.27 -18.60
CA ASN A 495 23.77 3.59 -19.23
C ASN A 495 24.38 4.71 -18.37
N ALA A 496 24.99 4.37 -17.23
CA ALA A 496 25.68 5.34 -16.39
C ALA A 496 26.99 5.79 -17.05
N ALA A 497 27.19 7.11 -17.11
CA ALA A 497 28.49 7.67 -17.44
C ALA A 497 29.41 7.56 -16.21
N ASP A 498 30.62 7.02 -16.41
CA ASP A 498 31.63 6.98 -15.35
C ASP A 498 32.20 8.39 -15.16
N PRO A 499 32.05 9.00 -13.96
CA PRO A 499 32.61 10.33 -13.71
C PRO A 499 34.14 10.37 -13.89
N PHE A 500 34.85 9.27 -13.62
CA PHE A 500 36.31 9.23 -13.75
C PHE A 500 36.78 9.23 -15.20
N GLU A 501 36.01 8.63 -16.11
CA GLU A 501 36.30 8.72 -17.56
C GLU A 501 36.18 10.16 -18.06
N ILE A 502 35.18 10.90 -17.58
CA ILE A 502 34.95 12.30 -17.95
C ILE A 502 36.05 13.20 -17.36
N LEU A 503 36.37 13.05 -16.08
CA LEU A 503 37.44 13.79 -15.41
C LEU A 503 38.78 13.58 -16.11
N ASN A 504 39.14 12.32 -16.43
CA ASN A 504 40.38 12.01 -17.15
C ASN A 504 40.45 12.68 -18.54
N LYS A 505 39.30 12.88 -19.19
CA LYS A 505 39.24 13.42 -20.54
C LYS A 505 39.17 14.96 -20.58
N TYR A 506 38.52 15.58 -19.60
CA TYR A 506 38.17 17.01 -19.67
C TYR A 506 38.60 17.85 -18.45
N GLY A 507 38.98 17.24 -17.33
CA GLY A 507 39.37 17.93 -16.10
C GLY A 507 38.32 17.81 -15.00
#